data_AF-A0A329YFY2-F1
#
_entry.id   AF-A0A329YFY2-F1
#
_cell.length_a   1.000
_cell.length_b   1.000
_cell.length_c   1.000
_cell.angle_alpha   90.00
_cell.angle_beta   90.00
_cell.angle_gamma   90.00
#
_symmetry.space_group_name_H-M   'P 1'
#
loop_
_entity.id
_entity.type
_entity.pdbx_description
1 polymer ?
#
loop_
_entity_poly.entity_id
_entity_poly.type
_entity_poly.pdbx_seq_one_letter_code
_entity_poly.pdbx_strand_id
1 'polypeptide(L)' 'MSDFGKQERAGEILALVKMMQYAGGVASDLDAPQAVFLIKEVQAALLSILETEFPTLFSAHLNGLVVGDMHGHC' A
#
# COMPACT_ATOMS: atom_id res chain seq x y z
N MET A 1 14.83 -4.97 25.34
CA MET A 1 13.53 -5.59 24.98
C MET A 1 13.36 -5.43 23.49
N SER A 2 13.16 -6.54 22.81
CA SER A 2 13.28 -6.66 21.36
C SER A 2 12.30 -5.75 20.60
N ASP A 3 12.81 -4.98 19.64
CA ASP A 3 12.04 -4.10 18.72
C ASP A 3 11.20 -4.90 17.70
N PHE A 4 11.20 -6.24 17.83
CA PHE A 4 10.57 -7.18 16.91
C PHE A 4 9.07 -6.91 16.69
N GLY A 5 8.30 -6.57 17.73
CA GLY A 5 6.87 -6.28 17.57
C GLY A 5 6.57 -5.01 16.77
N LYS A 6 7.51 -4.05 16.74
CA LYS A 6 7.38 -2.85 15.88
C LYS A 6 7.79 -3.15 14.44
N GLN A 7 8.79 -4.01 14.24
CA GLN A 7 9.20 -4.47 12.90
C GLN A 7 8.19 -5.41 12.23
N GLU A 8 7.59 -6.34 12.98
CA GLU A 8 6.54 -7.23 12.46
C GLU A 8 5.32 -6.42 11.99
N ARG A 9 4.86 -5.47 12.82
CA ARG A 9 3.75 -4.57 12.46
C ARG A 9 4.07 -3.73 11.23
N ALA A 10 5.30 -3.25 11.09
CA ALA A 10 5.75 -2.54 9.91
C ALA A 10 5.72 -3.41 8.64
N GLY A 11 6.14 -4.67 8.76
CA GLY A 11 6.09 -5.66 7.68
C GLY A 11 4.67 -5.98 7.24
N GLU A 12 3.74 -6.14 8.19
CA GLU A 12 2.32 -6.39 7.92
C GLU A 12 1.67 -5.20 7.19
N ILE A 13 1.93 -3.98 7.65
CA ILE A 13 1.42 -2.76 7.02
C ILE A 13 1.95 -2.65 5.58
N LEU A 14 3.24 -2.90 5.37
CA LEU A 14 3.83 -2.88 4.03
C LEU A 14 3.22 -3.95 3.11
N ALA A 15 3.00 -5.16 3.64
CA ALA A 15 2.35 -6.24 2.90
C ALA A 15 0.92 -5.85 2.50
N LEU A 16 0.16 -5.21 3.41
CA LEU A 16 -1.19 -4.72 3.12
C LEU A 16 -1.18 -3.70 1.99
N VAL A 17 -0.33 -2.67 2.04
CA VAL A 17 -0.25 -1.66 0.98
C VAL A 17 0.08 -2.29 -0.37
N LYS A 18 1.04 -3.24 -0.41
CA LYS A 18 1.40 -3.96 -1.64
C LYS A 18 0.25 -4.81 -2.17
N MET A 19 -0.52 -5.48 -1.32
CA MET A 19 -1.70 -6.25 -1.74
C MET A 19 -2.77 -5.36 -2.37
N MET A 20 -3.00 -4.16 -1.83
CA MET A 20 -3.96 -3.21 -2.41
C MET A 20 -3.51 -2.70 -3.77
N GLN A 21 -2.21 -2.41 -3.94
CA GLN A 21 -1.64 -2.04 -5.23
C GLN A 21 -1.81 -3.16 -6.26
N TYR A 22 -1.48 -4.40 -5.88
CA TYR A 22 -1.67 -5.56 -6.74
C TYR A 22 -3.15 -5.73 -7.15
N ALA A 23 -4.08 -5.62 -6.20
CA ALA A 23 -5.50 -5.69 -6.48
C ALA A 23 -5.96 -4.58 -7.45
N GLY A 24 -5.40 -3.38 -7.34
CA GLY A 24 -5.66 -2.27 -8.26
C GLY A 24 -5.15 -2.54 -9.68
N GLY A 25 -3.97 -3.17 -9.81
CA GLY A 25 -3.43 -3.66 -11.08
C GLY A 25 -4.33 -4.72 -11.71
N VAL A 26 -4.69 -5.76 -10.95
CA VAL A 26 -5.61 -6.82 -11.42
C VAL A 26 -6.97 -6.25 -11.84
N ALA A 27 -7.54 -5.32 -11.06
CA ALA A 27 -8.80 -4.66 -11.41
C ALA A 27 -8.69 -3.83 -12.71
N SER A 28 -7.51 -3.25 -12.98
CA SER A 28 -7.25 -2.52 -14.22
C SER A 28 -7.12 -3.49 -15.40
N ASP A 29 -6.40 -4.60 -15.23
CA ASP A 29 -6.23 -5.64 -16.25
C ASP A 29 -7.57 -6.31 -16.64
N LEU A 30 -8.51 -6.38 -15.69
CA LEU A 30 -9.86 -6.92 -15.92
C LEU A 30 -10.87 -5.89 -16.45
N ASP A 31 -10.44 -4.66 -16.74
CA ASP A 31 -11.30 -3.54 -17.14
C ASP A 31 -12.51 -3.36 -16.19
N ALA A 32 -12.23 -3.37 -14.88
CA ALA A 32 -13.22 -3.20 -13.82
C ALA A 32 -13.10 -1.79 -13.19
N PRO A 33 -13.55 -0.72 -13.88
CA PRO A 33 -13.26 0.67 -13.51
C PRO A 33 -13.79 1.06 -12.12
N GLN A 34 -14.92 0.49 -11.69
CA GLN A 34 -15.46 0.72 -10.35
C GLN A 34 -14.56 0.12 -9.26
N ALA A 35 -14.01 -1.07 -9.50
CA ALA A 35 -13.09 -1.71 -8.57
C ALA A 35 -11.76 -0.93 -8.50
N VAL A 36 -11.24 -0.49 -9.65
CA VAL A 36 -10.04 0.37 -9.71
C VAL A 36 -10.25 1.65 -8.89
N PHE A 37 -11.39 2.32 -9.08
CA PHE A 37 -11.72 3.54 -8.33
C PHE A 37 -11.74 3.28 -6.82
N LEU A 38 -12.50 2.28 -6.37
CA LEU A 38 -12.62 1.96 -4.95
C LEU A 38 -11.27 1.57 -4.32
N ILE A 39 -10.44 0.80 -5.03
CA ILE A 39 -9.13 0.38 -4.53
C ILE A 39 -8.20 1.59 -4.37
N LYS A 40 -8.21 2.53 -5.32
CA LYS A 40 -7.42 3.77 -5.23
C LYS A 40 -7.87 4.64 -4.05
N GLU A 41 -9.16 4.78 -3.83
CA GLU A 41 -9.70 5.56 -2.69
C GLU A 41 -9.27 4.93 -1.34
N VAL A 42 -9.40 3.60 -1.20
CA VAL A 42 -8.99 2.94 0.05
C VAL A 42 -7.47 2.99 0.23
N GLN A 43 -6.69 2.88 -0.84
CA GLN A 43 -5.23 3.04 -0.77
C GLN A 43 -4.84 4.45 -0.31
N ALA A 44 -5.50 5.49 -0.83
CA ALA A 44 -5.26 6.87 -0.42
C ALA A 44 -5.63 7.09 1.06
N ALA A 45 -6.78 6.57 1.50
CA ALA A 45 -7.21 6.65 2.90
C ALA A 45 -6.21 5.93 3.83
N LEU A 46 -5.76 4.74 3.47
CA LEU A 46 -4.77 3.99 4.24
C LEU A 46 -3.45 4.75 4.33
N LEU A 47 -2.94 5.28 3.21
CA LEU A 47 -1.70 6.05 3.20
C LEU A 47 -1.78 7.29 4.09
N SER A 48 -2.91 8.01 4.08
CA SER A 48 -3.12 9.16 4.96
C SER A 48 -3.09 8.78 6.45
N ILE A 49 -3.68 7.64 6.82
CA ILE A 49 -3.60 7.12 8.19
C ILE A 49 -2.16 6.75 8.54
N LEU A 50 -1.44 6.10 7.62
CA LEU A 50 -0.06 5.69 7.86
C LEU A 50 0.91 6.87 7.96
N GLU A 51 0.67 7.95 7.22
CA GLU A 51 1.45 9.18 7.35
C GLU A 51 1.33 9.80 8.75
N THR A 52 0.13 9.74 9.35
CA THR A 52 -0.14 10.30 10.68
C THR A 52 0.27 9.36 11.82
N GLU A 53 -0.02 8.07 11.73
CA GLU A 53 0.22 7.10 12.81
C GLU A 53 1.60 6.42 12.72
N PHE A 54 2.18 6.31 11.52
CA PHE A 54 3.44 5.61 11.27
C PHE A 54 4.38 6.43 10.35
N PRO A 55 4.73 7.67 10.71
CA PRO A 55 5.45 8.59 9.82
C PRO A 55 6.83 8.05 9.35
N THR A 56 7.52 7.29 10.20
CA THR A 56 8.81 6.66 9.85
C THR A 56 8.64 5.55 8.80
N LEU A 57 7.56 4.78 8.88
CA LEU A 57 7.25 3.74 7.89
C LEU A 57 6.80 4.35 6.57
N PHE A 58 5.96 5.38 6.63
CA PHE A 58 5.49 6.11 5.46
C PHE A 58 6.67 6.71 4.67
N SER A 59 7.56 7.44 5.35
CA SER A 59 8.71 8.09 4.73
C SER A 59 9.77 7.11 4.21
N ALA A 60 10.07 6.03 4.94
CA ALA A 60 11.15 5.10 4.56
C ALA A 60 10.74 4.09 3.49
N HIS A 61 9.47 3.68 3.45
CA HIS A 61 9.05 2.51 2.66
C HIS A 61 7.87 2.75 1.72
N LEU A 62 7.02 3.75 1.98
CA LEU A 62 5.78 3.95 1.23
C LEU A 62 5.79 5.18 0.32
N ASN A 63 6.60 6.20 0.61
CA ASN A 63 6.66 7.43 -0.18
C ASN A 63 6.98 7.18 -1.67
N GLY A 64 7.88 6.23 -1.96
CA GLY A 64 8.19 5.82 -3.34
C GLY A 64 7.16 4.88 -3.99
N LEU A 65 6.32 4.22 -3.17
CA LEU A 65 5.31 3.28 -3.64
C LEU A 65 4.09 4.00 -4.24
N VAL A 66 3.86 5.27 -3.88
CA VAL A 66 2.74 6.09 -4.39
C VAL A 66 2.96 6.52 -5.85
N VAL A 67 4.21 6.51 -6.33
CA VAL A 67 4.60 7.02 -7.66
C VAL A 67 4.87 5.89 -8.67
N GLY A 68 5.09 4.66 -8.20
CA GLY A 68 5.43 3.52 -9.06
C GLY A 68 4.21 2.87 -9.68
N ASP A 69 3.95 3.18 -10.95
CA ASP A 69 3.06 2.38 -11.80
C ASP A 69 3.73 1.01 -12.01
N MET A 70 3.33 0.01 -11.23
CA MET A 70 3.84 -1.35 -11.39
C MET A 70 2.96 -2.10 -12.39
N HIS A 71 3.43 -2.12 -13.64
CA HIS A 71 3.06 -3.18 -14.56
C HIS A 71 3.44 -4.51 -13.90
N GLY A 72 2.43 -5.33 -13.62
CA GLY A 72 2.58 -6.60 -12.94
C GLY A 72 3.50 -7.54 -13.71
N HIS A 73 4.75 -7.63 -13.27
CA HIS A 73 5.61 -8.75 -13.60
C HIS A 73 5.93 -9.48 -12.30
N CYS A 74 5.21 -10.58 -12.09
CA CYS A 74 5.58 -11.63 -11.15
C CYS A 74 6.96 -12.19 -11.49
#